data_AF-Q5K242-F1
#
_entry.id   AF-Q5K242-F1
#
_cell.length_a   1.000
_cell.length_b   1.000
_cell.length_c   1.000
_cell.angle_alpha   90.00
_cell.angle_beta   90.00
_cell.angle_gamma   90.00
#
_symmetry.space_group_name_H-M   'P 1'
#
loop_
_entity.id
_entity.type
_entity.pdbx_description
1 polymer ?
#
loop_
_entity_poly.entity_id
_entity_poly.type
_entity_poly.pdbx_seq_one_letter_code
_entity_poly.pdbx_strand_id
1 'polypeptide(L)'
;HEGFVNLPVSKDNEKLMLETLIATFEGALDDIGSSESEDMSIVRDASSTYRQVQAAYVRIGERSALKKTIYLLEQEMEEMDSKEYYQERRLKSLNLDRPVDESEIVDPNVEFGRERDAPWMR
;
A
#
# COMPACT_ATOMS: atom_id res chain seq x y z
N HIS A 1 -1.74 16.27 11.30
CA HIS A 1 -2.29 15.85 9.98
C HIS A 1 -1.56 14.58 9.56
N GLU A 2 -1.95 13.45 10.12
CA GLU A 2 -1.44 12.14 9.68
C GLU A 2 -2.19 11.76 8.41
N GLY A 3 -1.45 11.52 7.34
CA GLY A 3 -2.02 11.24 6.03
C GLY A 3 -2.80 9.94 6.04
N PHE A 4 -3.89 9.89 5.28
CA PHE A 4 -4.71 8.71 5.01
C PHE A 4 -3.96 7.53 4.33
N VAL A 5 -2.62 7.55 4.32
CA VAL A 5 -1.73 6.63 3.59
C VAL A 5 -1.18 5.50 4.46
N ASN A 6 -1.36 5.55 5.78
CA ASN A 6 -0.92 4.47 6.68
C ASN A 6 -1.84 3.24 6.62
N LEU A 7 -3.02 3.36 6.00
CA LEU A 7 -4.00 2.30 5.82
C LEU A 7 -4.36 2.17 4.35
N PRO A 8 -4.68 0.97 3.85
CA PRO A 8 -4.95 0.76 2.43
C PRO A 8 -6.15 1.59 1.98
N VAL A 9 -6.05 2.17 0.79
CA VAL A 9 -7.04 3.14 0.28
C VAL A 9 -8.19 2.40 -0.40
N SER A 10 -7.89 1.67 -1.47
CA SER A 10 -8.84 0.84 -2.21
C SER A 10 -8.10 -0.37 -2.79
N LYS A 11 -8.84 -1.45 -3.08
CA LYS A 11 -8.27 -2.65 -3.67
C LYS A 11 -7.53 -2.35 -4.99
N ASP A 12 -8.12 -1.54 -5.86
CA ASP A 12 -7.51 -1.17 -7.14
C ASP A 12 -6.23 -0.33 -6.96
N ASN A 13 -6.21 0.58 -5.98
CA ASN A 13 -5.03 1.38 -5.66
C ASN A 13 -3.87 0.49 -5.19
N GLU A 14 -4.13 -0.38 -4.21
CA GLU A 14 -3.10 -1.30 -3.69
C GLU A 14 -2.62 -2.26 -4.78
N LYS A 15 -3.53 -2.78 -5.60
CA LYS A 15 -3.20 -3.69 -6.70
C LYS A 15 -2.25 -3.03 -7.69
N LEU A 16 -2.61 -1.83 -8.17
CA LEU A 16 -1.78 -1.09 -9.12
C LEU A 16 -0.40 -0.79 -8.54
N MET A 17 -0.33 -0.41 -7.27
CA MET A 17 0.94 -0.15 -6.58
C MET A 17 1.80 -1.42 -6.48
N LEU A 18 1.23 -2.54 -6.04
CA LEU A 18 1.94 -3.82 -5.91
C LEU A 18 2.43 -4.32 -7.27
N GLU A 19 1.58 -4.33 -8.29
CA GLU A 19 1.96 -4.72 -9.66
C GLU A 19 3.08 -3.83 -10.22
N THR A 20 3.01 -2.52 -9.97
CA THR A 20 4.05 -1.59 -10.40
C THR A 20 5.38 -1.88 -9.69
N LEU A 21 5.36 -2.10 -8.37
CA LEU A 21 6.56 -2.39 -7.60
C LEU A 21 7.21 -3.71 -8.03
N ILE A 22 6.42 -4.77 -8.20
CA ILE A 22 6.90 -6.07 -8.68
C ILE A 22 7.57 -5.90 -10.05
N ALA A 23 6.89 -5.29 -11.02
CA ALA A 23 7.44 -5.09 -12.35
C ALA A 23 8.74 -4.26 -12.33
N THR A 24 8.83 -3.23 -11.47
CA THR A 24 10.06 -2.44 -11.34
C THR A 24 11.22 -3.23 -10.73
N PHE A 25 10.94 -4.11 -9.77
CA PHE A 25 11.97 -4.91 -9.12
C PHE A 25 12.40 -6.10 -9.97
N GLU A 26 11.50 -6.68 -10.75
CA GLU A 26 11.84 -7.65 -11.79
C GLU A 26 12.75 -7.03 -12.85
N GLY A 27 12.41 -5.83 -13.34
CA GLY A 27 13.30 -5.10 -14.26
C GLY A 27 14.67 -4.79 -13.65
N ALA A 28 14.71 -4.36 -12.38
CA ALA A 28 15.97 -4.13 -11.68
C ALA A 28 16.78 -5.42 -11.47
N LEU A 29 16.11 -6.56 -11.31
CA LEU A 29 16.75 -7.88 -11.18
C LEU A 29 17.41 -8.31 -12.50
N ASP A 30 16.76 -8.04 -13.62
CA ASP A 30 17.29 -8.30 -14.96
C ASP A 30 18.49 -7.38 -15.28
N ASP A 31 18.46 -6.13 -14.81
CA ASP A 31 19.54 -5.15 -15.01
C ASP A 31 20.85 -5.48 -14.26
N ILE A 32 20.84 -6.38 -13.28
CA ILE A 32 22.07 -6.82 -12.57
C ILE A 32 23.07 -7.46 -13.55
N GLY A 33 22.61 -8.01 -14.67
CA GLY A 33 23.45 -8.37 -15.81
C GLY A 33 24.41 -9.54 -15.59
N SER A 34 24.37 -10.21 -14.44
CA SER A 34 25.08 -11.46 -14.15
C SER A 34 24.19 -12.47 -13.45
N SER A 35 24.53 -13.75 -13.59
CA SER A 35 23.89 -14.80 -12.80
C SER A 35 24.53 -14.95 -11.42
N GLU A 36 23.76 -15.48 -10.46
CA GLU A 36 24.29 -15.80 -9.13
C GLU A 36 25.44 -16.81 -9.20
N SER A 37 25.39 -17.75 -10.14
CA SER A 37 26.47 -18.72 -10.34
C SER A 37 27.75 -18.08 -10.85
N GLU A 38 27.64 -17.10 -11.76
CA GLU A 38 28.79 -16.33 -12.24
C GLU A 38 29.42 -15.53 -11.09
N ASP A 39 28.62 -14.82 -10.30
CA ASP A 39 29.13 -14.07 -9.16
C ASP A 39 29.82 -14.98 -8.13
N MET A 40 29.24 -16.16 -7.86
CA MET A 40 29.84 -17.15 -6.97
C MET A 40 31.14 -17.74 -7.53
N SER A 41 31.27 -17.84 -8.85
CA SER A 41 32.52 -18.25 -9.49
C SER A 41 33.62 -17.21 -9.27
N ILE A 42 33.31 -15.92 -9.40
CA ILE A 42 34.23 -14.81 -9.15
C ILE A 42 34.71 -14.83 -7.69
N VAL A 43 33.81 -15.07 -6.75
CA VAL A 43 34.13 -15.14 -5.31
C VAL A 43 35.05 -16.31 -4.97
N ARG A 44 34.91 -17.45 -5.66
CA ARG A 44 35.68 -18.68 -5.41
C ARG A 44 37.01 -18.74 -6.15
N ASP A 45 37.17 -17.95 -7.20
CA ASP A 45 38.38 -17.89 -7.99
C ASP A 45 39.50 -17.14 -7.25
N ALA A 46 40.59 -17.84 -6.95
CA ALA A 46 41.76 -17.28 -6.28
C ALA A 46 42.51 -16.23 -7.14
N SER A 47 42.25 -16.17 -8.44
CA SER A 47 42.82 -15.17 -9.34
C SER A 47 42.03 -13.85 -9.37
N SER A 48 40.83 -13.82 -8.80
CA SER A 48 39.99 -12.63 -8.73
C SER A 48 40.64 -11.55 -7.87
N THR A 49 40.59 -10.30 -8.36
CA THR A 49 40.99 -9.15 -7.57
C THR A 49 40.00 -8.89 -6.43
N TYR A 50 40.49 -8.25 -5.36
CA TYR A 50 39.65 -7.85 -4.23
C TYR A 50 38.40 -7.05 -4.67
N ARG A 51 38.55 -6.12 -5.62
CA ARG A 51 37.42 -5.31 -6.11
C ARG A 51 36.38 -6.14 -6.88
N GLN A 52 36.81 -7.13 -7.66
CA GLN A 52 35.89 -8.04 -8.36
C GLN A 52 35.09 -8.88 -7.37
N VAL A 53 35.74 -9.40 -6.33
CA VAL A 53 35.07 -10.16 -5.26
C VAL A 53 34.05 -9.29 -4.51
N GLN A 54 34.41 -8.05 -4.16
CA GLN A 54 33.47 -7.11 -3.52
C GLN A 54 32.26 -6.80 -4.42
N ALA A 55 32.48 -6.51 -5.70
CA ALA A 55 31.39 -6.26 -6.63
C ALA A 55 30.47 -7.48 -6.81
N ALA A 56 31.02 -8.69 -6.83
CA ALA A 56 30.24 -9.92 -6.87
C ALA A 56 29.38 -10.10 -5.62
N TYR A 57 29.91 -9.82 -4.43
CA TYR A 57 29.12 -9.86 -3.19
C TYR A 57 27.99 -8.84 -3.17
N VAL A 58 28.22 -7.63 -3.67
CA VAL A 58 27.17 -6.60 -3.78
C VAL A 58 26.04 -7.12 -4.67
N ARG A 59 26.33 -7.61 -5.88
CA ARG A 59 25.31 -8.15 -6.79
C ARG A 59 24.56 -9.34 -6.19
N ILE A 60 25.24 -10.25 -5.49
CA ILE A 60 24.58 -11.36 -4.78
C ILE A 60 23.62 -10.83 -3.71
N GLY A 61 24.05 -9.84 -2.92
CA GLY A 61 23.24 -9.22 -1.88
C GLY A 61 22.02 -8.52 -2.44
N GLU A 62 22.20 -7.67 -3.45
CA GLU A 62 21.13 -6.95 -4.13
C GLU A 62 20.12 -7.91 -4.75
N ARG A 63 20.58 -8.93 -5.47
CA ARG A 63 19.74 -9.99 -6.05
C ARG A 63 18.91 -10.70 -4.96
N SER A 64 19.53 -11.05 -3.84
CA SER A 64 18.83 -11.70 -2.72
C SER A 64 17.78 -10.78 -2.10
N ALA A 65 18.09 -9.50 -1.92
CA ALA A 65 17.16 -8.52 -1.38
C ALA A 65 15.96 -8.33 -2.31
N LEU A 66 16.20 -8.08 -3.61
CA LEU A 66 15.15 -7.90 -4.62
C LEU A 66 14.21 -9.12 -4.68
N LYS A 67 14.75 -10.34 -4.78
CA LYS A 67 13.94 -11.57 -4.81
C LYS A 67 13.06 -11.73 -3.56
N LYS A 68 13.61 -11.44 -2.38
CA LYS A 68 12.85 -11.50 -1.12
C LYS A 68 11.76 -10.44 -1.08
N THR A 69 12.05 -9.23 -1.56
CA THR A 69 11.06 -8.16 -1.61
C THR A 69 9.93 -8.49 -2.59
N ILE A 70 10.24 -8.98 -3.80
CA ILE A 70 9.23 -9.44 -4.76
C ILE A 70 8.32 -10.50 -4.11
N TYR A 71 8.91 -11.51 -3.48
CA TYR A 71 8.15 -12.55 -2.78
C TYR A 71 7.20 -11.97 -1.72
N LEU A 72 7.66 -11.00 -0.90
CA LEU A 72 6.79 -10.35 0.09
C LEU A 72 5.66 -9.55 -0.56
N LEU A 73 5.91 -8.90 -1.69
CA LEU A 73 4.88 -8.16 -2.43
C LEU A 73 3.84 -9.11 -3.06
N GLU A 74 4.27 -10.28 -3.55
CA GLU A 74 3.37 -11.32 -4.05
C GLU A 74 2.48 -11.87 -2.94
N GLN A 75 3.04 -12.13 -1.75
CA GLN A 75 2.23 -12.51 -0.57
C GLN A 75 1.22 -11.42 -0.19
N GLU A 76 1.64 -10.16 -0.23
CA GLU A 76 0.78 -9.00 0.05
C GLU A 76 -0.36 -8.84 -1.00
N MET A 77 -0.15 -9.32 -2.23
CA MET A 77 -1.18 -9.43 -3.27
C MET A 77 -2.17 -10.56 -2.97
N GLU A 78 -1.71 -11.72 -2.50
CA GLU A 78 -2.58 -12.84 -2.11
C GLU A 78 -3.50 -12.47 -0.93
N GLU A 79 -3.01 -11.66 0.01
CA GLU A 79 -3.75 -11.24 1.19
C GLU A 79 -4.69 -10.03 0.95
N MET A 80 -4.80 -9.54 -0.28
CA MET A 80 -5.59 -8.34 -0.59
C MET A 80 -7.06 -8.41 -0.15
N ASP A 81 -7.70 -9.57 -0.29
CA ASP A 81 -9.11 -9.74 0.08
C ASP A 81 -9.36 -9.73 1.59
N SER A 82 -8.31 -9.86 2.40
CA SER A 82 -8.39 -9.79 3.86
C SER A 82 -8.30 -8.36 4.41
N LYS A 83 -7.93 -7.39 3.57
CA LYS A 83 -7.67 -6.02 3.97
C LYS A 83 -8.96 -5.22 4.08
N GLU A 84 -9.08 -4.47 5.16
CA GLU A 84 -10.17 -3.51 5.32
C GLU A 84 -9.83 -2.20 4.61
N TYR A 85 -10.57 -1.84 3.56
CA TYR A 85 -10.33 -0.65 2.75
C TYR A 85 -11.05 0.61 3.27
N TYR A 86 -10.71 1.79 2.73
CA TYR A 86 -11.27 3.06 3.21
C TYR A 86 -12.81 3.09 3.23
N GLN A 87 -13.45 2.53 2.21
CA GLN A 87 -14.91 2.50 2.12
C GLN A 87 -15.52 1.66 3.24
N GLU A 88 -14.94 0.50 3.55
CA GLU A 88 -15.39 -0.37 4.64
C GLU A 88 -15.22 0.30 6.00
N ARG A 89 -14.04 0.91 6.24
CA ARG A 89 -13.78 1.70 7.45
C ARG A 89 -14.76 2.85 7.61
N ARG A 90 -15.08 3.55 6.50
CA ARG A 90 -16.03 4.67 6.49
C ARG A 90 -17.44 4.20 6.80
N LEU A 91 -17.88 3.07 6.28
CA LEU A 91 -19.20 2.50 6.58
C LEU A 91 -19.33 2.10 8.05
N LYS A 92 -18.30 1.49 8.65
CA LYS A 92 -18.31 1.17 10.09
C LYS A 92 -18.47 2.42 10.96
N SER A 93 -17.90 3.55 10.54
CA SER A 93 -18.02 4.82 11.28
C SER A 93 -19.45 5.41 11.29
N LEU A 94 -20.38 4.87 10.50
CA LEU A 94 -21.77 5.34 10.47
C LEU A 94 -22.56 4.97 11.73
N ASN A 95 -22.06 4.05 12.58
CA ASN A 95 -22.68 3.67 13.85
C ASN A 95 -24.19 3.42 13.74
N LEU A 96 -24.64 2.73 12.69
CA LEU A 96 -26.07 2.53 12.39
C LEU A 96 -26.83 1.78 13.50
N ASP A 97 -26.11 1.02 14.31
CA ASP A 97 -26.68 0.27 15.44
C ASP A 97 -26.75 1.08 16.75
N ARG A 98 -26.37 2.37 16.72
CA ARG A 98 -26.53 3.24 17.90
C ARG A 98 -28.02 3.49 18.16
N PRO A 99 -28.44 3.62 19.42
CA PRO A 99 -29.79 4.08 19.74
C PRO A 99 -30.09 5.38 19.00
N VAL A 100 -31.28 5.45 18.40
CA VAL A 100 -31.75 6.68 17.74
C VAL A 100 -31.80 7.78 18.79
N ASP A 101 -31.12 8.89 18.50
CA ASP A 101 -31.25 10.10 19.30
C ASP A 101 -32.61 10.73 18.99
N GLU A 102 -33.43 10.94 20.01
CA GLU A 102 -34.77 11.54 19.85
C GLU A 102 -34.71 12.92 19.17
N SER A 103 -33.58 13.64 19.29
CA SER A 103 -33.35 14.92 18.62
C SER A 103 -33.11 14.81 17.10
N GLU A 104 -32.81 13.61 16.59
CA GLU A 104 -32.61 13.33 15.16
C GLU A 104 -33.92 12.90 14.47
N ILE A 105 -34.99 12.67 15.23
CA ILE A 105 -36.30 12.30 14.70
C ILE A 105 -36.95 13.53 14.06
N VAL A 106 -36.86 13.64 12.74
CA VAL A 106 -37.60 14.65 11.98
C VAL A 106 -39.03 14.16 11.76
N ASP A 107 -39.99 14.74 12.48
CA ASP A 107 -41.40 14.48 12.23
C ASP A 107 -41.84 15.20 10.93
N PRO A 108 -42.24 14.46 9.88
CA PRO A 108 -42.66 15.05 8.61
C PRO A 108 -43.95 15.88 8.72
N ASN A 109 -44.66 15.82 9.85
CA ASN A 109 -45.89 16.58 10.11
C ASN A 109 -45.68 17.80 11.00
N VAL A 110 -44.44 18.08 11.45
CA VAL A 110 -44.12 19.33 12.15
C VAL A 110 -43.88 20.40 11.11
N GLU A 111 -44.86 21.29 10.92
CA GLU A 111 -44.64 22.54 10.20
C GLU A 111 -43.58 23.35 10.97
N PHE A 112 -42.35 23.44 10.43
CA PHE A 112 -41.39 24.43 10.90
C PHE A 112 -42.03 25.81 10.72
N GLY A 113 -42.45 26.40 11.84
CA GLY A 113 -42.96 27.76 11.87
C GLY A 113 -41.97 28.68 11.17
N ARG A 114 -42.39 29.28 10.06
CA ARG A 114 -41.63 30.33 9.38
C ARG A 114 -41.55 31.54 10.31
N GLU A 115 -40.63 31.54 11.25
CA GLU A 115 -40.18 32.78 11.87
C GLU A 115 -39.38 33.54 10.81
N ARG A 116 -40.03 34.59 10.29
CA ARG A 116 -39.60 35.41 9.15
C ARG A 116 -38.48 36.41 9.47
N ASP A 117 -37.68 36.21 10.51
CA ASP A 117 -36.61 37.16 10.86
C ASP A 117 -35.25 36.48 10.86
N ALA A 118 -34.71 36.26 9.65
CA ALA A 118 -33.30 36.01 9.42
C ALA A 118 -32.58 37.37 9.25
N PRO A 119 -31.78 37.85 10.24
CA PRO A 119 -31.25 39.23 10.24
C PRO A 119 -30.10 39.48 9.26
N TRP A 120 -29.65 38.46 8.54
CA TRP A 120 -28.47 38.51 7.66
C TRP A 120 -28.79 38.78 6.18
N MET A 121 -30.04 39.10 5.86
CA MET A 121 -30.43 39.66 4.55
C MET A 121 -30.76 41.17 4.66
N ARG A 122 -29.74 41.99 4.92
CA ARG A 122 -29.72 43.41 4.53
C ARG A 122 -28.37 43.77 3.93
#